data_AF-A0A2V6ITI7-F1
#
_entry.id   AF-A0A2V6ITI7-F1
#
_cell.length_a   1.000
_cell.length_b   1.000
_cell.length_c   1.000
_cell.angle_alpha   90.00
_cell.angle_beta   90.00
_cell.angle_gamma   90.00
#
_symmetry.space_group_name_H-M   'P 1'
#
loop_
_entity.id
_entity.type
_entity.pdbx_description
1 polymer ?
#
loop_
_entity_poly.entity_id
_entity_poly.type
_entity_poly.pdbx_seq_one_letter_code
_entity_poly.pdbx_strand_id
1 'polypeptide(L)'
;MRLVSFFKTHPDREYAFEKCAGEILKLMDKNIEDIELTRFWRDGGRDGVGKYRIGTGATDVIVDFALEAKCKTPAANNSSGVRETTRLISRMRYRQFGVFITTSCVHEQAYNEILEDGHPVLIIAGADICEILMKAGYNSKELIDAWLERNFGGNG
;
A
#
# COMPACT_ATOMS: atom_id res chain seq x y z
N MET A 1 15.83 4.26 1.43
CA MET A 1 14.58 5.02 1.68
C MET A 1 14.28 5.06 3.17
N ARG A 2 13.88 6.21 3.71
CA ARG A 2 13.65 6.42 5.16
C ARG A 2 12.50 5.58 5.75
N LEU A 3 11.42 5.38 4.99
CA LEU A 3 10.31 4.50 5.38
C LEU A 3 10.82 3.09 5.72
N VAL A 4 11.70 2.54 4.90
CA VAL A 4 12.25 1.19 5.10
C VAL A 4 13.04 1.10 6.41
N SER A 5 13.90 2.08 6.71
CA SER A 5 14.64 2.05 7.97
C SER A 5 13.73 2.23 9.18
N PHE A 6 12.69 3.07 9.08
CA PHE A 6 11.70 3.27 10.14
C PHE A 6 10.96 1.97 10.49
N PHE A 7 10.36 1.32 9.50
CA PHE A 7 9.51 0.15 9.74
C PHE A 7 10.30 -1.14 10.02
N LYS A 8 11.57 -1.22 9.61
CA LYS A 8 12.45 -2.34 10.02
C LYS A 8 12.68 -2.40 11.53
N THR A 9 12.74 -1.26 12.19
CA THR A 9 12.95 -1.16 13.65
C THR A 9 11.65 -1.01 14.44
N HIS A 10 10.51 -0.85 13.76
CA HIS A 10 9.22 -0.65 14.40
C HIS A 10 8.72 -1.96 15.08
N PRO A 11 8.15 -1.90 16.30
CA PRO A 11 7.68 -3.10 17.02
C PRO A 11 6.66 -3.92 16.22
N ASP A 12 5.72 -3.24 15.56
CA ASP A 12 4.70 -3.88 14.71
C ASP A 12 5.18 -4.21 13.27
N ARG A 13 6.43 -3.87 12.92
CA ARG A 13 7.07 -4.18 11.62
C ARG A 13 6.17 -3.97 10.39
N GLU A 14 5.90 -5.05 9.65
CA GLU A 14 5.10 -5.05 8.42
C GLU A 14 3.69 -4.49 8.65
N TYR A 15 3.11 -4.70 9.83
CA TYR A 15 1.76 -4.20 10.14
C TYR A 15 1.71 -2.69 10.30
N ALA A 16 2.77 -2.07 10.83
CA ALA A 16 2.85 -0.62 10.87
C ALA A 16 3.05 -0.05 9.46
N PHE A 17 3.75 -0.77 8.58
CA PHE A 17 3.85 -0.37 7.19
C PHE A 17 2.52 -0.48 6.44
N GLU A 18 1.68 -1.49 6.70
CA GLU A 18 0.33 -1.57 6.12
C GLU A 18 -0.52 -0.33 6.44
N LYS A 19 -0.44 0.18 7.67
CA LYS A 19 -1.07 1.47 8.06
C LYS A 19 -0.49 2.63 7.27
N CYS A 20 0.84 2.69 7.17
CA CYS A 20 1.54 3.73 6.41
C CYS A 20 1.17 3.73 4.93
N ALA A 21 1.08 2.55 4.33
CA ALA A 21 0.61 2.37 2.97
C ALA A 21 -0.78 2.96 2.77
N GLY A 22 -1.70 2.74 3.71
CA GLY A 22 -3.03 3.34 3.65
C GLY A 22 -3.01 4.87 3.69
N GLU A 23 -2.17 5.47 4.51
CA GLU A 23 -2.02 6.93 4.55
C GLU A 23 -1.36 7.48 3.28
N ILE A 24 -0.37 6.78 2.71
CA ILE A 24 0.22 7.16 1.41
C ILE A 24 -0.86 7.16 0.31
N LEU A 25 -1.76 6.18 0.32
CA LEU A 25 -2.88 6.13 -0.62
C LEU A 25 -3.82 7.33 -0.46
N LYS A 26 -4.18 7.71 0.77
CA LYS A 26 -4.99 8.92 1.03
C LYS A 26 -4.29 10.21 0.61
N LEU A 27 -2.95 10.27 0.70
CA LEU A 27 -2.17 11.39 0.18
C LEU A 27 -2.18 11.45 -1.35
N MET A 28 -2.23 10.29 -2.01
CA MET A 28 -2.30 10.19 -3.47
C MET A 28 -3.66 10.61 -4.02
N ASP A 29 -4.75 10.12 -3.42
CA ASP A 29 -6.12 10.42 -3.86
C ASP A 29 -7.08 10.55 -2.67
N LYS A 30 -7.71 11.73 -2.56
CA LYS A 30 -8.71 12.06 -1.53
C LYS A 30 -10.01 11.25 -1.62
N ASN A 31 -10.23 10.51 -2.71
CA ASN A 31 -11.36 9.60 -2.87
C ASN A 31 -11.14 8.24 -2.18
N ILE A 32 -9.94 8.00 -1.65
CA ILE A 32 -9.67 6.87 -0.75
C ILE A 32 -10.13 7.29 0.65
N GLU A 33 -11.21 6.69 1.12
CA GLU A 33 -11.89 7.14 2.35
C GLU A 33 -11.38 6.39 3.58
N ASP A 34 -11.61 5.08 3.60
CA ASP A 34 -11.27 4.21 4.72
C ASP A 34 -10.47 3.00 4.26
N ILE A 35 -9.57 2.52 5.11
CA ILE A 35 -8.78 1.31 4.90
C ILE A 35 -8.87 0.49 6.17
N GLU A 36 -9.76 -0.49 6.13
CA GLU A 36 -9.95 -1.47 7.18
C GLU A 36 -8.84 -2.53 7.08
N LEU A 37 -7.88 -2.44 7.99
CA LEU A 37 -6.87 -3.48 8.17
C LEU A 37 -7.44 -4.56 9.08
N THR A 38 -7.97 -5.64 8.49
CA THR A 38 -8.68 -6.67 9.26
C THR A 38 -7.74 -7.45 10.20
N ARG A 39 -8.26 -7.83 11.38
CA ARG A 39 -7.60 -8.74 12.33
C ARG A 39 -7.61 -10.18 11.81
N PHE A 40 -6.68 -10.99 12.34
CA PHE A 40 -6.42 -12.39 11.99
C PHE A 40 -7.67 -13.22 11.65
N TRP A 41 -7.70 -13.79 10.43
CA TRP A 41 -8.46 -15.02 10.17
C TRP A 41 -7.62 -16.25 10.53
N ARG A 42 -8.31 -17.39 10.78
CA ARG A 42 -7.76 -18.68 11.25
C ARG A 42 -6.54 -19.21 10.49
N ASP A 43 -6.32 -18.77 9.25
CA ASP A 43 -5.22 -19.22 8.38
C ASP A 43 -3.99 -18.29 8.37
N GLY A 44 -3.96 -17.27 9.25
CA GLY A 44 -2.76 -16.46 9.52
C GLY A 44 -2.49 -15.28 8.58
N GLY A 45 -3.37 -15.02 7.60
CA GLY A 45 -3.33 -13.83 6.74
C GLY A 45 -4.27 -12.71 7.20
N ARG A 46 -3.88 -11.43 6.97
CA ARG A 46 -4.74 -10.24 7.12
C ARG A 46 -5.11 -9.66 5.77
N ASP A 47 -6.38 -9.29 5.58
CA ASP A 47 -6.85 -8.64 4.36
C ASP A 47 -6.99 -7.14 4.62
N GLY A 48 -6.19 -6.32 3.93
CA GLY A 48 -6.45 -4.89 3.87
C GLY A 48 -7.57 -4.64 2.89
N VAL A 49 -8.67 -4.02 3.33
CA VAL A 49 -9.79 -3.64 2.47
C VAL A 49 -9.94 -2.14 2.53
N GLY A 50 -9.83 -1.48 1.38
CA GLY A 50 -10.06 -0.05 1.29
C GLY A 50 -11.33 0.27 0.53
N LYS A 51 -11.84 1.49 0.73
CA LYS A 51 -13.01 2.04 0.04
C LYS A 51 -12.58 3.18 -0.87
N TYR A 52 -13.02 3.13 -2.12
CA TYR A 52 -12.80 4.18 -3.12
C TYR A 52 -14.14 4.77 -3.56
N ARG A 53 -14.25 6.10 -3.48
CA ARG A 53 -15.41 6.83 -3.93
C ARG A 53 -15.30 7.22 -5.41
N ILE A 54 -16.31 6.86 -6.18
CA ILE A 54 -16.49 7.26 -7.57
C ILE A 54 -17.62 8.29 -7.63
N GLY A 55 -17.31 9.47 -8.20
CA GLY A 55 -18.24 10.59 -8.31
C GLY A 55 -18.20 11.55 -7.13
N THR A 56 -19.12 12.51 -7.14
CA THR A 56 -19.22 13.58 -6.12
C THR A 56 -20.67 13.84 -5.76
N GLY A 57 -20.97 14.06 -4.47
CA GLY A 57 -22.30 14.44 -3.99
C GLY A 57 -23.16 13.25 -3.57
N ALA A 58 -24.48 13.44 -3.51
CA ALA A 58 -25.42 12.47 -2.93
C ALA A 58 -25.63 11.16 -3.73
N THR A 59 -25.02 11.05 -4.92
CA THR A 59 -25.13 9.88 -5.80
C THR A 59 -23.77 9.27 -6.10
N ASP A 60 -22.81 9.46 -5.19
CA ASP A 60 -21.52 8.79 -5.29
C ASP A 60 -21.68 7.27 -5.13
N VAL A 61 -20.70 6.53 -5.64
CA VAL A 61 -20.64 5.08 -5.53
C VAL A 61 -19.36 4.72 -4.79
N ILE A 62 -19.50 3.89 -3.77
CA ILE A 62 -18.35 3.31 -3.06
C ILE A 62 -18.06 1.94 -3.63
N VAL A 63 -16.80 1.70 -4.00
CA VAL A 63 -16.30 0.39 -4.39
C VAL A 63 -15.18 -0.04 -3.44
N ASP A 64 -15.08 -1.34 -3.20
CA ASP A 64 -14.04 -1.88 -2.34
C ASP A 64 -12.81 -2.27 -3.15
N PHE A 65 -11.62 -2.11 -2.57
CA PHE A 65 -10.36 -2.62 -3.11
C PHE A 65 -9.59 -3.48 -2.11
N ALA A 66 -8.83 -4.44 -2.62
CA ALA A 66 -7.89 -5.20 -1.81
C ALA A 66 -6.54 -4.46 -1.72
N LEU A 67 -5.91 -4.42 -0.55
CA LEU A 67 -4.60 -3.82 -0.34
C LEU A 67 -3.56 -4.89 0.01
N GLU A 68 -2.45 -4.89 -0.72
CA GLU A 68 -1.24 -5.65 -0.37
C GLU A 68 -0.05 -4.68 -0.27
N ALA A 69 0.52 -4.57 0.93
CA ALA A 69 1.63 -3.67 1.21
C ALA A 69 2.93 -4.44 1.51
N LYS A 70 4.05 -4.02 0.93
CA LYS A 70 5.37 -4.63 1.15
C LYS A 70 6.47 -3.60 1.47
N CYS A 71 7.04 -3.72 2.67
CA CYS A 71 8.20 -2.92 3.09
C CYS A 71 9.51 -3.68 2.82
N LYS A 72 9.96 -3.68 1.57
CA LYS A 72 11.22 -4.30 1.12
C LYS A 72 12.35 -3.27 0.98
N THR A 73 13.58 -3.69 1.30
CA THR A 73 14.77 -2.90 0.94
C THR A 73 14.82 -2.73 -0.59
N PRO A 74 14.93 -1.50 -1.13
CA PRO A 74 14.96 -1.30 -2.57
C PRO A 74 16.24 -1.90 -3.15
N ALA A 75 16.11 -2.95 -3.94
CA ALA A 75 17.20 -3.59 -4.69
C ALA A 75 16.59 -4.46 -5.80
N ALA A 76 17.27 -4.60 -6.94
CA ALA A 76 16.77 -5.38 -8.08
C ALA A 76 16.49 -6.85 -7.71
N ASN A 77 17.33 -7.42 -6.85
CA ASN A 77 17.18 -8.78 -6.32
C ASN A 77 16.19 -8.90 -5.13
N ASN A 78 15.53 -7.81 -4.75
CA ASN A 78 14.57 -7.76 -3.65
C ASN A 78 13.26 -7.09 -4.08
N SER A 79 12.82 -7.45 -5.28
CA SER A 79 11.52 -7.08 -5.86
C SER A 79 10.38 -7.92 -5.27
N SER A 80 9.15 -7.45 -5.45
CA SER A 80 7.94 -8.23 -5.17
C SER A 80 7.62 -9.13 -6.36
N GLY A 81 7.54 -10.43 -6.13
CA GLY A 81 7.37 -11.42 -7.18
C GLY A 81 5.96 -12.00 -7.22
N VAL A 82 5.81 -13.07 -8.00
CA VAL A 82 4.53 -13.73 -8.29
C VAL A 82 3.79 -14.12 -7.02
N ARG A 83 4.50 -14.62 -6.00
CA ARG A 83 3.87 -15.01 -4.73
C ARG A 83 3.09 -13.88 -4.07
N GLU A 84 3.64 -12.66 -4.06
CA GLU A 84 2.96 -11.51 -3.46
C GLU A 84 1.80 -11.00 -4.33
N THR A 85 1.93 -11.04 -5.66
CA THR A 85 0.87 -10.60 -6.58
C THR A 85 -0.28 -11.60 -6.64
N THR A 86 -0.01 -12.91 -6.69
CA THR A 86 -1.04 -13.96 -6.59
C THR A 86 -1.85 -13.84 -5.31
N ARG A 87 -1.20 -13.52 -4.18
CA ARG A 87 -1.88 -13.27 -2.91
C ARG A 87 -2.85 -12.09 -3.03
N LEU A 88 -2.43 -10.96 -3.60
CA LEU A 88 -3.34 -9.84 -3.88
C LEU A 88 -4.50 -10.26 -4.79
N ILE A 89 -4.21 -10.96 -5.90
CA ILE A 89 -5.21 -11.39 -6.88
C ILE A 89 -6.29 -12.27 -6.22
N SER A 90 -5.88 -13.24 -5.39
CA SER A 90 -6.83 -14.10 -4.67
C SER A 90 -7.80 -13.31 -3.77
N ARG A 91 -7.36 -12.16 -3.24
CA ARG A 91 -8.16 -11.28 -2.36
C ARG A 91 -9.10 -10.36 -3.13
N MET A 92 -8.88 -10.18 -4.42
CA MET A 92 -9.74 -9.35 -5.28
C MET A 92 -11.08 -10.02 -5.63
N ARG A 93 -11.29 -11.31 -5.30
CA ARG A 93 -12.49 -12.07 -5.72
C ARG A 93 -13.83 -11.42 -5.36
N TYR A 94 -13.86 -10.57 -4.32
CA TYR A 94 -15.06 -9.85 -3.87
C TYR A 94 -14.84 -8.32 -3.86
N ARG A 95 -13.90 -7.83 -4.65
CA ARG A 95 -13.45 -6.43 -4.69
C ARG A 95 -13.33 -5.98 -6.15
N GLN A 96 -13.42 -4.69 -6.38
CA GLN A 96 -13.48 -4.13 -7.73
C GLN A 96 -12.09 -3.98 -8.34
N PHE A 97 -11.07 -3.79 -7.50
CA PHE A 97 -9.67 -3.75 -7.89
C PHE A 97 -8.73 -4.06 -6.72
N GLY A 98 -7.44 -4.14 -7.01
CA GLY A 98 -6.37 -4.32 -6.04
C GLY A 98 -5.40 -3.16 -6.06
N VAL A 99 -4.77 -2.90 -4.93
CA VAL A 99 -3.67 -1.94 -4.80
C VAL A 99 -2.46 -2.70 -4.26
N PHE A 100 -1.40 -2.73 -5.05
CA PHE A 100 -0.12 -3.28 -4.66
C PHE A 100 0.86 -2.14 -4.39
N ILE A 101 1.23 -1.94 -3.13
CA ILE A 101 2.16 -0.88 -2.74
C ILE A 101 3.43 -1.47 -2.14
N THR A 102 4.59 -1.06 -2.67
CA THR A 102 5.89 -1.56 -2.23
C THR A 102 6.93 -0.46 -2.16
N THR A 103 7.77 -0.54 -1.15
CA THR A 103 8.95 0.32 -1.04
C THR A 103 10.06 -0.04 -2.02
N SER A 104 9.94 -1.18 -2.72
CA SER A 104 10.86 -1.66 -3.75
C SER A 104 10.19 -1.56 -5.14
N CYS A 105 10.50 -2.47 -6.05
CA CYS A 105 9.84 -2.63 -7.35
C CYS A 105 9.04 -3.95 -7.40
N VAL A 106 8.18 -4.08 -8.42
CA VAL A 106 7.56 -5.34 -8.81
C VAL A 106 8.48 -6.04 -9.83
N HIS A 107 8.63 -7.36 -9.70
CA HIS A 107 9.43 -8.17 -10.61
C HIS A 107 8.78 -8.22 -11.99
N GLU A 108 9.57 -8.21 -13.06
CA GLU A 108 9.09 -8.17 -14.46
C GLU A 108 8.05 -9.25 -14.76
N GLN A 109 8.33 -10.51 -14.39
CA GLN A 109 7.37 -11.60 -14.55
C GLN A 109 6.01 -11.31 -13.89
N ALA A 110 6.02 -10.86 -12.63
CA ALA A 110 4.80 -10.62 -11.87
C ALA A 110 4.02 -9.40 -12.42
N TYR A 111 4.73 -8.42 -12.96
CA TYR A 111 4.16 -7.27 -13.64
C TYR A 111 3.49 -7.69 -14.96
N ASN A 112 4.16 -8.50 -15.77
CA ASN A 112 3.62 -9.00 -17.03
C ASN A 112 2.39 -9.88 -16.81
N GLU A 113 2.41 -10.78 -15.81
CA GLU A 113 1.23 -11.59 -15.44
C GLU A 113 0.01 -10.72 -15.12
N ILE A 114 0.18 -9.64 -14.34
CA ILE A 114 -0.92 -8.70 -14.02
C ILE A 114 -1.50 -8.08 -15.30
N LEU A 115 -0.66 -7.68 -16.25
CA LEU A 115 -1.08 -7.03 -17.48
C LEU A 115 -1.74 -8.01 -18.46
N GLU A 116 -1.10 -9.17 -18.68
CA GLU A 116 -1.55 -10.19 -19.63
C GLU A 116 -2.88 -10.83 -19.20
N ASP A 117 -3.07 -11.06 -17.90
CA ASP A 117 -4.30 -11.61 -17.34
C ASP A 117 -5.40 -10.55 -17.13
N GLY A 118 -5.11 -9.28 -17.41
CA GLY A 118 -6.07 -8.18 -17.28
C GLY A 118 -6.54 -7.94 -15.85
N HIS A 119 -5.69 -8.21 -14.86
CA HIS A 119 -6.03 -8.02 -13.46
C HIS A 119 -6.13 -6.53 -13.11
N PRO A 120 -7.24 -6.03 -12.54
CA PRO A 120 -7.39 -4.62 -12.20
C PRO A 120 -6.56 -4.29 -10.95
N VAL A 121 -5.27 -4.03 -11.14
CA VAL A 121 -4.31 -3.75 -10.05
C VAL A 121 -3.62 -2.41 -10.28
N LEU A 122 -3.76 -1.50 -9.30
CA LEU A 122 -2.94 -0.31 -9.19
C LEU A 122 -1.61 -0.67 -8.51
N ILE A 123 -0.50 -0.43 -9.19
CA ILE A 123 0.84 -0.67 -8.64
C ILE A 123 1.45 0.67 -8.23
N ILE A 124 1.95 0.74 -6.99
CA ILE A 124 2.65 1.89 -6.42
C ILE A 124 4.01 1.40 -5.91
N ALA A 125 5.07 1.71 -6.65
CA ALA A 125 6.43 1.32 -6.33
C ALA A 125 7.18 2.43 -5.57
N GLY A 126 8.45 2.16 -5.20
CA GLY A 126 9.23 3.09 -4.38
C GLY A 126 9.39 4.50 -4.99
N ALA A 127 9.43 4.62 -6.32
CA ALA A 127 9.49 5.92 -6.99
C ALA A 127 8.17 6.69 -6.84
N ASP A 128 7.04 6.01 -7.06
CA ASP A 128 5.69 6.59 -6.91
C ASP A 128 5.44 7.04 -5.46
N ILE A 129 5.86 6.25 -4.47
CA ILE A 129 5.78 6.63 -3.05
C ILE A 129 6.55 7.94 -2.79
N CYS A 130 7.77 8.06 -3.32
CA CYS A 130 8.54 9.29 -3.16
C CYS A 130 7.81 10.47 -3.79
N GLU A 131 7.26 10.30 -4.99
CA GLU A 131 6.54 11.35 -5.70
C GLU A 131 5.27 11.79 -4.96
N ILE A 132 4.48 10.84 -4.46
CA ILE A 132 3.28 11.10 -3.66
C ILE A 132 3.65 11.91 -2.40
N LEU A 133 4.68 11.48 -1.67
CA LEU A 133 5.13 12.18 -0.46
C LEU A 133 5.61 13.60 -0.77
N MET A 134 6.41 13.78 -1.82
CA MET A 134 6.89 15.09 -2.25
C MET A 134 5.73 16.02 -2.64
N LYS A 135 4.75 15.53 -3.41
CA LYS A 135 3.55 16.28 -3.80
C LYS A 135 2.68 16.66 -2.59
N ALA A 136 2.65 15.81 -1.57
CA ALA A 136 1.99 16.08 -0.29
C ALA A 136 2.76 17.04 0.63
N GLY A 137 3.94 17.52 0.22
CA GLY A 137 4.76 18.46 0.98
C GLY A 137 5.80 17.81 1.90
N TYR A 138 5.90 16.47 1.93
CA TYR A 138 6.94 15.74 2.68
C TYR A 138 8.21 15.58 1.83
N ASN A 139 8.87 16.71 1.54
CA ASN A 139 9.96 16.81 0.56
C ASN A 139 11.37 16.90 1.19
N SER A 140 11.49 16.73 2.51
CA SER A 140 12.77 16.63 3.21
C SER A 140 12.78 15.45 4.17
N LYS A 141 13.98 15.04 4.59
CA LYS A 141 14.15 13.95 5.55
C LYS A 141 13.47 14.29 6.89
N GLU A 142 13.61 15.53 7.34
CA GLU A 142 13.08 16.02 8.61
C GLU A 142 11.54 16.01 8.60
N LEU A 143 10.93 16.40 7.48
CA LEU A 143 9.48 16.38 7.31
C LEU A 143 8.93 14.96 7.26
N ILE A 144 9.63 14.05 6.57
CA ILE A 144 9.28 12.62 6.55
C ILE A 144 9.43 12.01 7.95
N ASP A 145 10.49 12.34 8.68
CA ASP A 145 10.72 11.86 10.05
C ASP A 145 9.61 12.33 10.98
N ALA A 146 9.28 13.62 10.95
CA ALA A 146 8.18 14.17 11.74
C ALA A 146 6.84 13.53 11.38
N TRP A 147 6.58 13.28 10.09
CA TRP A 147 5.37 12.60 9.64
C TRP A 147 5.31 11.15 10.13
N LEU A 148 6.41 10.41 10.03
CA LEU A 148 6.47 9.02 10.47
C LEU A 148 6.26 8.90 11.98
N GLU A 149 6.96 9.71 12.78
CA GLU A 149 6.82 9.70 14.24
C GLU A 149 5.42 10.14 14.68
N ARG A 150 4.83 11.15 14.05
CA ARG A 150 3.49 11.64 14.40
C ARG A 150 2.39 10.61 14.16
N ASN A 151 2.48 9.85 13.06
CA ASN A 151 1.40 8.95 12.64
C ASN A 151 1.66 7.48 13.03
N PHE A 152 2.93 7.11 13.22
CA PHE A 152 3.36 5.72 13.43
C PHE A 152 4.46 5.59 14.48
N GLY A 153 4.78 6.64 15.25
CA GLY A 153 5.64 6.50 16.41
C GLY A 153 4.96 5.63 17.46
N GLY A 154 5.71 4.73 18.10
CA GLY A 154 5.19 3.72 19.04
C GLY A 154 4.63 4.25 20.37
N ASN A 155 4.12 5.49 20.40
CA ASN A 155 3.43 6.08 21.54
C ASN A 155 1.92 6.05 21.27
N GLY A 156 1.29 4.96 21.70
CA GLY A 156 -0.15 4.69 21.66
C GLY A 156 -0.44 3.23 21.95
#